data_AF-A0A6P3Z9C1-F1
#
_entry.id   AF-A0A6P3Z9C1-F1
#
_cell.length_a   1.000
_cell.length_b   1.000
_cell.length_c   1.000
_cell.angle_alpha   90.00
_cell.angle_beta   90.00
_cell.angle_gamma   90.00
#
_symmetry.space_group_name_H-M   'P 1'
#
loop_
_entity.id
_entity.type
_entity.pdbx_description
1 polymer ?
#
loop_
_entity_poly.entity_id
_entity_poly.type
_entity_poly.pdbx_seq_one_letter_code
_entity_poly.pdbx_strand_id
1 'polypeptide(L)'
;MNGHDLLVAIKENSHSKSIPVVIMSSEYNASRISRCLTDGAQEFIQKPLKIKDVQRLRSYVNPAAPTTKTGAKIKVLIDQMPESKEAERRPPPLAGVAVA
;
A
#
# COMPACT_ATOMS: atom_id res chain seq x y z
N MET A 1 5.11 1.51 -26.77
CA MET A 1 4.54 2.19 -25.60
C MET A 1 3.37 1.36 -25.08
N ASN A 2 3.39 0.99 -23.80
CA ASN A 2 2.28 0.32 -23.12
C ASN A 2 1.61 1.30 -22.12
N GLY A 3 0.56 0.85 -21.41
CA GLY A 3 -0.17 1.71 -20.47
C GLY A 3 0.67 2.22 -19.28
N HIS A 4 1.68 1.47 -18.85
CA HIS A 4 2.63 1.87 -17.82
C HIS A 4 3.61 2.93 -18.35
N ASP A 5 4.14 2.76 -19.57
CA ASP A 5 5.00 3.78 -20.19
C ASP A 5 4.28 5.13 -20.31
N LEU A 6 2.98 5.12 -20.65
CA LEU A 6 2.15 6.32 -20.71
C LEU A 6 1.94 6.95 -19.33
N LEU A 7 1.73 6.14 -18.29
CA LEU A 7 1.62 6.63 -16.92
C LEU A 7 2.86 7.42 -16.52
N VAL A 8 4.06 6.85 -16.76
CA VAL A 8 5.33 7.49 -16.45
C VAL A 8 5.44 8.83 -17.19
N ALA A 9 5.19 8.84 -18.51
CA ALA A 9 5.24 10.06 -19.31
C ALA A 9 4.28 11.16 -18.81
N ILE A 10 3.06 10.80 -18.41
CA ILE A 10 2.08 11.76 -17.86
C ILE A 10 2.56 12.33 -16.52
N LYS A 11 3.17 11.49 -15.67
CA LYS A 11 3.58 11.85 -14.31
C LYS A 11 4.90 12.61 -14.26
N GLU A 12 5.77 12.43 -15.25
CA GLU A 12 7.01 13.20 -15.42
C GLU A 12 6.78 14.57 -16.05
N ASN A 13 5.74 14.73 -16.87
CA ASN A 13 5.41 16.02 -17.49
C ASN A 13 4.75 16.97 -16.47
N SER A 14 5.38 18.12 -16.23
CA SER A 14 4.95 19.14 -15.27
C SER A 14 3.53 19.66 -15.52
N HIS A 15 3.08 19.73 -16.78
CA HIS A 15 1.76 20.24 -17.13
C HIS A 15 0.64 19.24 -16.86
N SER A 16 0.95 17.93 -16.84
CA SER A 16 -0.04 16.85 -16.70
C SER A 16 0.10 16.05 -15.41
N LYS A 17 1.13 16.30 -14.59
CA LYS A 17 1.41 15.55 -13.36
C LYS A 17 0.22 15.53 -12.38
N SER A 18 -0.58 16.59 -12.35
CA SER A 18 -1.78 16.74 -11.49
C SER A 18 -2.98 15.91 -11.94
N ILE A 19 -3.00 15.41 -13.18
CA ILE A 19 -4.11 14.61 -13.71
C ILE A 19 -4.13 13.26 -12.98
N PRO A 20 -5.25 12.86 -12.36
CA PRO A 20 -5.36 11.54 -11.74
C PRO A 20 -5.38 10.46 -12.81
N VAL A 21 -4.52 9.45 -12.66
CA VAL A 21 -4.42 8.32 -13.59
C VAL A 21 -4.78 7.04 -12.85
N VAL A 22 -5.71 6.26 -13.39
CA VAL A 22 -6.07 4.93 -12.88
C VAL A 22 -5.74 3.89 -13.93
N ILE A 23 -5.06 2.82 -13.54
CA ILE A 23 -4.69 1.72 -14.44
C ILE A 23 -5.76 0.64 -14.41
N MET A 24 -6.20 0.18 -15.57
CA MET A 24 -7.14 -0.92 -15.72
C MET A 24 -6.52 -2.02 -16.57
N SER A 25 -6.26 -3.18 -15.97
CA SER A 25 -5.52 -4.28 -16.63
C SER A 25 -6.34 -5.57 -16.69
N SER A 26 -6.17 -6.33 -17.78
CA SER A 26 -6.71 -7.71 -17.87
C SER A 26 -5.79 -8.72 -17.16
N GLU A 27 -4.53 -8.35 -16.95
CA GLU A 27 -3.54 -9.17 -16.27
C GLU A 27 -3.47 -8.79 -14.80
N TYR A 28 -3.47 -9.81 -13.94
CA TYR A 28 -3.27 -9.66 -12.50
C TYR A 28 -1.89 -10.17 -12.11
N ASN A 29 -0.98 -9.23 -11.85
CA ASN A 29 0.39 -9.52 -11.43
C ASN A 29 0.80 -8.51 -10.36
N ALA A 30 1.20 -9.00 -9.19
CA ALA A 30 1.53 -8.16 -8.04
C ALA A 30 2.62 -7.13 -8.36
N SER A 31 3.69 -7.53 -9.07
CA SER A 31 4.77 -6.63 -9.46
C SER A 31 4.29 -5.49 -10.37
N ARG A 32 3.38 -5.77 -11.31
CA ARG A 32 2.78 -4.74 -12.18
C ARG A 32 1.91 -3.77 -11.39
N ILE A 33 1.11 -4.28 -10.46
CA ILE A 33 0.26 -3.46 -9.58
C ILE A 33 1.14 -2.52 -8.75
N SER A 34 2.13 -3.07 -8.04
CA SER A 34 3.06 -2.30 -7.21
C SER A 34 3.78 -1.24 -8.03
N ARG A 35 4.34 -1.60 -9.19
CA ARG A 35 5.05 -0.66 -10.05
C ARG A 35 4.17 0.51 -10.50
N CYS A 36 2.96 0.24 -10.98
CA CYS A 36 2.05 1.32 -11.42
C CYS A 36 1.69 2.26 -10.26
N LEU A 37 1.45 1.72 -9.07
CA LEU A 37 1.12 2.54 -7.90
C LEU A 37 2.32 3.37 -7.44
N THR A 38 3.52 2.80 -7.41
CA THR A 38 4.77 3.52 -7.11
C THR A 38 5.03 4.65 -8.09
N ASP A 39 4.75 4.42 -9.38
CA ASP A 39 4.99 5.39 -10.46
C ASP A 39 3.86 6.43 -10.58
N GLY A 40 2.95 6.50 -9.60
CA GLY A 40 2.00 7.60 -9.46
C GLY A 40 0.60 7.33 -10.02
N ALA A 41 0.25 6.06 -10.31
CA ALA A 41 -1.15 5.71 -10.52
C ALA A 41 -1.93 5.82 -9.20
N GLN A 42 -3.12 6.39 -9.27
CA GLN A 42 -3.99 6.61 -8.12
C GLN A 42 -4.65 5.30 -7.64
N GLU A 43 -4.92 4.40 -8.58
CA GLU A 43 -5.50 3.08 -8.33
C GLU A 43 -5.16 2.12 -9.49
N PHE A 44 -5.18 0.81 -9.22
CA PHE A 44 -5.11 -0.25 -10.21
C PHE A 44 -6.35 -1.14 -10.09
N ILE A 45 -7.08 -1.35 -11.19
CA ILE A 45 -8.31 -2.13 -11.23
C ILE A 45 -8.12 -3.31 -12.18
N GLN A 46 -8.44 -4.51 -11.71
CA GLN A 46 -8.46 -5.71 -12.54
C GLN A 46 -9.77 -5.77 -13.32
N LYS A 47 -9.67 -5.98 -14.64
CA LYS A 47 -10.82 -6.22 -15.52
C LYS A 47 -11.31 -7.68 -15.38
N PRO A 48 -12.61 -7.96 -15.59
CA PRO A 48 -13.67 -7.04 -16.00
C PRO A 48 -14.14 -6.11 -14.87
N LEU A 49 -14.48 -4.87 -15.22
CA LEU A 49 -14.92 -3.85 -14.27
C LEU A 49 -16.30 -4.17 -13.70
N LYS A 50 -16.47 -3.94 -12.40
CA LYS A 50 -17.76 -3.97 -11.73
C LYS A 50 -18.33 -2.56 -11.67
N ILE A 51 -19.66 -2.45 -11.56
CA ILE A 51 -20.35 -1.16 -11.39
C ILE A 51 -19.79 -0.37 -10.18
N LYS A 52 -19.42 -1.07 -9.11
CA LYS A 52 -18.78 -0.47 -7.92
C LYS A 52 -17.45 0.21 -8.24
N ASP A 53 -16.66 -0.33 -9.17
CA ASP A 53 -15.37 0.25 -9.56
C ASP A 53 -15.60 1.60 -10.24
N VAL A 54 -16.55 1.66 -11.19
CA VAL A 54 -16.91 2.90 -11.90
C VAL A 54 -17.49 3.95 -10.95
N GLN A 55 -18.32 3.54 -9.99
CA GLN A 55 -18.84 4.45 -8.97
C GLN A 55 -17.72 5.08 -8.14
N ARG A 56 -16.68 4.31 -7.79
CA ARG A 56 -15.51 4.81 -7.05
C ARG A 56 -14.69 5.80 -7.88
N LEU A 57 -14.57 5.62 -9.20
CA LEU A 57 -13.83 6.55 -10.05
C LEU A 57 -14.34 8.00 -9.99
N ARG A 58 -15.61 8.21 -9.65
CA ARG A 58 -16.21 9.56 -9.53
C ARG A 58 -15.50 10.43 -8.48
N SER A 59 -14.89 9.84 -7.45
CA SER A 59 -14.17 10.62 -6.43
C SER A 59 -12.91 11.31 -6.95
N TYR A 60 -12.39 10.88 -8.11
CA TYR A 60 -11.19 11.48 -8.70
C TYR A 60 -11.48 12.67 -9.62
N VAL A 61 -12.74 12.85 -10.06
CA VAL A 61 -13.13 13.94 -10.97
C VAL A 61 -13.55 15.19 -10.21
N ASN A 62 -14.30 15.00 -9.12
CA ASN A 62 -14.72 16.09 -8.25
C ASN A 62 -14.34 15.70 -6.82
N PRO A 63 -13.16 16.12 -6.33
CA PRO A 63 -12.77 15.90 -4.95
C PRO A 63 -13.66 16.76 -4.05
N ALA A 64 -14.91 16.33 -3.83
CA ALA A 64 -15.66 16.78 -2.68
C ALA A 64 -14.83 16.47 -1.43
N ALA A 65 -14.83 17.40 -0.48
CA ALA A 65 -14.06 17.39 0.77
C ALA A 65 -13.90 15.97 1.38
N PRO A 66 -12.75 15.69 2.02
CA PRO A 66 -12.37 14.34 2.44
C PRO A 66 -13.48 13.64 3.23
N THR A 67 -14.11 12.63 2.63
CA THR A 67 -14.95 11.71 3.39
C THR A 67 -14.01 10.78 4.16
N THR A 68 -13.81 11.08 5.43
CA THR A 68 -13.28 10.14 6.41
C THR A 68 -14.19 8.92 6.44
N LYS A 69 -13.76 7.81 5.82
CA LYS A 69 -14.35 6.50 6.10
C LYS A 69 -13.65 5.92 7.32
N THR A 70 -14.18 6.28 8.49
CA THR A 70 -14.06 5.48 9.71
C THR A 70 -14.56 4.06 9.43
N GLY A 71 -13.70 3.06 9.69
CA GLY A 71 -14.11 1.74 10.18
C GLY A 71 -14.71 0.74 9.19
N ALA A 72 -13.85 -0.05 8.54
CA ALA A 72 -14.13 -1.47 8.26
C ALA A 72 -12.80 -2.22 8.09
N LYS A 73 -12.31 -2.76 9.22
CA LYS A 73 -11.29 -3.80 9.39
C LYS A 73 -10.57 -4.25 8.11
N ILE A 74 -9.33 -3.78 7.93
CA ILE A 74 -8.31 -4.58 7.27
C ILE A 74 -8.12 -5.81 8.15
N LYS A 75 -8.85 -6.89 7.85
CA LYS A 75 -8.55 -8.20 8.40
C LYS A 75 -7.32 -8.70 7.64
N VAL A 76 -6.16 -8.30 8.14
CA VAL A 76 -4.90 -9.00 7.89
C VAL A 76 -5.12 -10.42 8.39
N LEU A 77 -5.48 -11.34 7.50
CA LEU A 77 -5.24 -12.77 7.70
C LEU A 77 -3.85 -13.04 7.11
N ILE A 78 -2.84 -12.59 7.84
CA ILE A 78 -1.53 -13.22 7.80
C ILE A 78 -1.65 -14.29 8.88
N ASP A 79 -1.73 -15.54 8.43
CA ASP A 79 -1.77 -16.69 9.33
C ASP A 79 -0.55 -16.66 10.24
N GLN A 80 -0.79 -16.95 11.51
CA GLN A 80 0.18 -16.94 12.59
C GLN A 80 1.14 -18.13 12.45
N MET A 81 2.44 -17.89 12.65
CA MET A 81 3.37 -18.89 13.19
C MET A 81 4.08 -18.30 14.42
N PRO A 82 4.38 -19.11 15.46
CA PRO A 82 4.55 -18.64 16.83
C PRO A 82 5.95 -18.11 17.16
N GLU A 83 5.98 -17.28 18.20
CA GLU A 83 7.16 -16.72 18.88
C GLU A 83 8.20 -17.77 19.26
N SER A 84 9.48 -17.48 18.98
CA SER A 84 10.62 -17.95 19.77
C SER A 84 11.24 -16.74 20.47
N LYS A 85 10.97 -16.58 21.77
CA LYS A 85 11.60 -15.57 22.63
C LYS A 85 12.99 -16.06 23.06
N GLU A 86 14.03 -15.41 22.57
CA GLU A 86 15.36 -15.49 23.16
C GLU A 86 15.57 -14.23 24.00
N ALA A 87 15.42 -14.38 25.32
CA ALA A 87 15.58 -13.30 26.29
C ALA A 87 17.04 -13.21 26.74
N GLU A 88 17.71 -12.17 26.27
CA GLU A 88 19.03 -11.73 26.67
C GLU A 88 19.11 -11.50 28.19
N ARG A 89 19.82 -12.39 28.90
CA ARG A 89 20.11 -12.26 30.33
C ARG A 89 21.32 -11.34 30.53
N ARG A 90 21.07 -10.12 31.00
CA ARG A 90 22.11 -9.25 31.59
C ARG A 90 22.58 -9.83 32.94
N PRO A 91 23.88 -9.84 33.25
CA PRO A 91 24.36 -10.32 34.55
C PRO A 91 24.19 -9.25 35.65
N PRO A 92 23.94 -9.64 36.92
CA PRO A 92 23.82 -8.72 38.05
C PRO A 92 25.20 -8.29 38.60
N PRO A 93 25.28 -7.17 39.34
CA PRO A 93 26.54 -6.64 39.84
C PRO A 93 27.02 -7.41 41.07
N LEU A 94 28.35 -7.54 41.18
CA LEU A 94 29.03 -8.14 42.32
C LEU A 94 29.19 -7.10 43.45
N ALA A 95 28.63 -7.37 44.62
CA ALA A 95 28.93 -6.63 45.84
C ALA A 95 28.86 -7.57 47.06
N GLY A 96 30.05 -8.04 47.50
CA GLY A 96 30.46 -8.28 48.89
C GLY A 96 29.65 -9.28 49.75
N VAL A 97 30.13 -9.88 50.84
CA VAL A 97 31.38 -9.93 51.62
C VAL A 97 31.24 -11.18 52.53
N ALA A 98 32.36 -11.69 53.04
CA ALA A 98 32.55 -12.36 54.34
C ALA A 98 32.35 -13.89 54.52
N VAL A 99 33.49 -14.48 54.94
CA VAL A 99 33.73 -15.27 56.18
C VAL A 99 33.29 -16.74 56.21
N ALA A 100 34.30 -17.61 56.23
CA ALA A 100 34.64 -18.44 57.40
C ALA A 100 36.17 -18.63 57.45
#